data_AF-R9AJW5-F1
#
_entry.id   AF-R9AJW5-F1
#
_cell.length_a   1.000
_cell.length_b   1.000
_cell.length_c   1.000
_cell.angle_alpha   90.00
_cell.angle_beta   90.00
_cell.angle_gamma   90.00
#
_symmetry.space_group_name_H-M   'P 1'
#
loop_
_entity.id
_entity.type
_entity.pdbx_description
1 polymer ?
#
loop_
_entity_poly.entity_id
_entity_poly.type
_entity_poly.pdbx_seq_one_letter_code
_entity_poly.pdbx_strand_id
1 'polypeptide(L)'
;MTMIISAHLEDCLLIAADKRAMVCDVETGEMSLFHDDEAKIKLWSLGAIAGTGETIFLNRIMDYFSNFKVEEYQELKQMNVIYEEIEKRLMEGVPKEMLINNTLIFSMFDGKESRLYSIPIEPFFKEIKRKDGIRVIHPYVHEISPLIVDVTCFNLPPDMSSLQNFQRHLKSLSSFENEFAFLEYHIQQLKQVFAMQASIDPSITTSFDLYIQICSTGHSLALHIENSVLSSPLSKELNYWSTNKV
;
A
#
# COMPACT_ATOMS: atom_id res chain seq x y z
N MET A 1 -10.05 2.98 -3.62
CA MET A 1 -9.08 2.82 -4.72
C MET A 1 -7.83 3.59 -4.36
N THR A 2 -6.66 3.03 -4.62
CA THR A 2 -5.39 3.54 -4.14
C THR A 2 -4.27 3.04 -5.04
N MET A 3 -3.22 3.83 -5.20
CA MET A 3 -1.89 3.39 -5.62
C MET A 3 -0.93 3.50 -4.45
N ILE A 4 -0.28 2.38 -4.12
CA ILE A 4 0.89 2.36 -3.26
C ILE A 4 2.07 1.82 -4.07
N ILE A 5 3.18 2.52 -3.98
CA ILE A 5 4.49 2.08 -4.46
C ILE A 5 5.34 1.85 -3.22
N SER A 6 5.92 0.67 -3.09
CA SER A 6 6.87 0.39 -2.04
C SER A 6 8.14 -0.22 -2.62
N ALA A 7 9.30 0.12 -2.04
CA ALA A 7 10.58 -0.33 -2.57
C ALA A 7 11.60 -0.51 -1.46
N HIS A 8 12.45 -1.53 -1.61
CA HIS A 8 13.63 -1.69 -0.79
C HIS A 8 14.86 -1.20 -1.57
N LEU A 9 15.48 -0.12 -1.10
CA LEU A 9 16.61 0.57 -1.74
C LEU A 9 17.96 0.12 -1.16
N GLU A 10 18.09 -1.16 -0.78
CA GLU A 10 19.22 -1.75 -0.03
C GLU A 10 19.43 -1.19 1.39
N ASP A 11 19.72 0.10 1.54
CA ASP A 11 20.00 0.73 2.84
C ASP A 11 18.84 1.57 3.38
N CYS A 12 17.79 1.76 2.57
CA CYS A 12 16.53 2.40 2.94
C CYS A 12 15.32 1.62 2.43
N LEU A 13 14.18 1.82 3.09
CA LEU A 13 12.85 1.40 2.64
C LEU A 13 12.06 2.63 2.21
N LEU A 14 11.19 2.47 1.22
CA LEU A 14 10.33 3.53 0.70
C LEU A 14 8.89 3.02 0.61
N ILE A 15 7.93 3.84 1.03
CA ILE A 15 6.49 3.64 0.79
C ILE A 15 5.92 4.99 0.32
N ALA A 16 5.27 5.01 -0.83
CA ALA A 16 4.57 6.18 -1.36
C ALA A 16 3.12 5.82 -1.66
N ALA A 17 2.19 6.70 -1.30
CA ALA A 17 0.75 6.47 -1.49
C ALA A 17 0.05 7.73 -2.02
N ASP A 18 -0.84 7.56 -2.99
CA ASP A 18 -1.72 8.65 -3.41
C ASP A 18 -2.69 9.06 -2.29
N LYS A 19 -3.44 10.13 -2.51
CA LYS A 19 -4.28 10.77 -1.48
C LYS A 19 -5.77 10.81 -1.82
N ARG A 20 -6.20 10.19 -2.92
CA ARG A 20 -7.61 10.23 -3.34
C ARG A 20 -8.44 9.27 -2.50
N ALA A 21 -9.52 9.78 -1.90
CA ALA A 21 -10.59 8.98 -1.31
C ALA A 21 -11.78 8.92 -2.26
N MET A 22 -12.30 7.72 -2.45
CA MET A 22 -13.46 7.44 -3.31
C MET A 22 -14.54 6.74 -2.50
N VAL A 23 -15.79 7.12 -2.71
CA VAL A 23 -16.96 6.42 -2.17
C VAL A 23 -17.47 5.43 -3.21
N CYS A 24 -17.78 4.21 -2.75
CA CYS A 24 -18.38 3.15 -3.55
C CYS A 24 -19.82 2.93 -3.08
N ASP A 25 -20.78 3.02 -3.98
CA ASP A 25 -22.11 2.44 -3.74
C ASP A 25 -21.99 0.92 -3.85
N VAL A 26 -22.26 0.20 -2.76
CA VAL A 26 -22.00 -1.24 -2.67
C VAL A 26 -22.95 -2.06 -3.57
N GLU A 27 -24.16 -1.57 -3.84
CA GLU A 27 -25.14 -2.30 -4.65
C GLU A 27 -24.85 -2.16 -6.15
N THR A 28 -24.53 -0.94 -6.58
CA THR A 28 -24.34 -0.58 -7.99
C THR A 28 -22.87 -0.61 -8.41
N GLY A 29 -21.95 -0.46 -7.46
CA GLY A 29 -20.51 -0.28 -7.68
C GLY A 29 -20.13 1.10 -8.18
N GLU A 30 -21.07 2.05 -8.23
CA GLU A 30 -20.79 3.40 -8.71
C GLU A 30 -19.78 4.09 -7.79
N MET A 31 -18.73 4.64 -8.40
CA MET A 31 -17.66 5.30 -7.67
C MET A 31 -17.75 6.82 -7.84
N SER A 32 -17.66 7.55 -6.73
CA SER A 32 -17.62 9.00 -6.74
C SER A 32 -16.45 9.53 -5.90
N LEU A 33 -15.93 10.69 -6.28
CA LEU A 33 -14.88 11.37 -5.52
C LEU A 33 -15.44 11.82 -4.17
N PHE A 34 -14.71 11.53 -3.11
CA PHE A 34 -14.99 12.09 -1.78
C PHE A 34 -14.10 13.30 -1.51
N HIS A 35 -12.77 13.12 -1.52
CA HIS A 35 -11.76 14.17 -1.37
C HIS A 35 -10.36 13.69 -1.81
N ASP A 36 -9.35 14.57 -1.79
CA ASP A 36 -8.00 14.36 -2.38
C ASP A 36 -6.85 14.43 -1.34
N ASP A 37 -7.21 14.31 -0.07
CA ASP A 37 -6.38 14.58 1.11
C ASP A 37 -6.39 13.41 2.12
N GLU A 38 -6.72 12.20 1.66
CA GLU A 38 -6.67 10.97 2.46
C GLU A 38 -5.22 10.58 2.80
N ALA A 39 -4.92 10.44 4.09
CA ALA A 39 -3.63 9.96 4.57
C ALA A 39 -3.62 8.42 4.62
N LYS A 40 -3.06 7.79 3.59
CA LYS A 40 -3.05 6.32 3.44
C LYS A 40 -1.87 5.63 4.12
N ILE A 41 -0.91 6.41 4.64
CA ILE A 41 0.25 5.93 5.39
C ILE A 41 0.08 6.34 6.86
N LYS A 42 0.07 5.37 7.77
CA LYS A 42 0.12 5.61 9.22
C LYS A 42 1.47 5.18 9.78
N LEU A 43 2.05 6.03 10.61
CA LEU A 43 3.28 5.73 11.35
C LEU A 43 2.94 4.91 12.61
N TRP A 44 3.84 4.01 12.99
CA TRP A 44 3.74 3.24 14.23
C TRP A 44 5.12 3.08 14.88
N SER A 45 5.17 2.46 16.05
CA SER A 45 6.38 2.43 16.90
C SER A 45 7.61 1.79 16.24
N LEU A 46 7.42 0.96 15.20
CA LEU A 46 8.48 0.25 14.51
C LEU A 46 8.67 0.66 13.04
N GLY A 47 7.82 1.52 12.48
CA GLY A 47 7.89 1.85 11.05
C GLY A 47 6.65 2.59 10.53
N ALA A 48 6.19 2.21 9.33
CA ALA A 48 4.93 2.68 8.76
C ALA A 48 4.07 1.52 8.24
N ILE A 49 2.77 1.76 8.10
CA ILE A 49 1.81 0.88 7.45
C ILE A 49 0.97 1.67 6.44
N ALA A 50 0.71 1.07 5.29
CA ALA A 50 -0.11 1.59 4.23
C ALA A 50 -1.04 0.49 3.70
N GLY A 51 -2.14 0.89 3.05
CA GLY A 51 -3.15 -0.05 2.59
C GLY A 51 -3.92 0.45 1.37
N THR A 52 -4.27 -0.49 0.51
CA THR A 52 -5.13 -0.27 -0.65
C THR A 52 -6.39 -1.12 -0.55
N GLY A 53 -7.54 -0.53 -0.91
CA GLY A 53 -8.85 -1.19 -0.89
C GLY A 53 -9.90 -0.44 -0.07
N GLU A 54 -10.55 -1.15 0.85
CA GLU A 54 -11.70 -0.68 1.63
C GLU A 54 -11.24 0.07 2.89
N THR A 55 -11.56 1.36 2.96
CA THR A 55 -10.99 2.29 3.94
C THR A 55 -11.25 1.90 5.39
N ILE A 56 -12.45 1.42 5.74
CA ILE A 56 -12.78 1.10 7.14
C ILE A 56 -12.01 -0.13 7.62
N PHE A 57 -11.98 -1.19 6.80
CA PHE A 57 -11.20 -2.40 7.03
C PHE A 57 -9.73 -2.08 7.29
N LEU A 58 -9.11 -1.33 6.37
CA LEU A 58 -7.70 -0.95 6.46
C LEU A 58 -7.42 -0.10 7.69
N ASN A 59 -8.24 0.93 7.94
CA ASN A 59 -8.02 1.84 9.05
C ASN A 59 -8.05 1.12 10.41
N ARG A 60 -8.98 0.17 10.61
CA ARG A 60 -9.08 -0.60 11.85
C ARG A 60 -7.84 -1.49 12.07
N ILE A 61 -7.29 -2.08 11.00
CA ILE A 61 -6.04 -2.84 11.08
C ILE A 61 -4.86 -1.91 11.37
N MET A 62 -4.77 -0.76 10.70
CA MET A 62 -3.69 0.20 10.96
C MET A 62 -3.78 0.82 12.37
N ASP A 63 -4.97 0.95 12.94
CA ASP A 63 -5.16 1.40 14.32
C ASP A 63 -4.58 0.37 15.31
N TYR A 64 -4.65 -0.94 15.00
CA TYR A 64 -3.95 -1.96 15.77
C TYR A 64 -2.42 -1.75 15.76
N PHE A 65 -1.83 -1.46 14.60
CA PHE A 65 -0.40 -1.13 14.49
C PHE A 65 -0.05 0.14 15.28
N SER A 66 -0.86 1.19 15.15
CA SER A 66 -0.63 2.48 15.81
C SER A 66 -0.69 2.36 17.34
N ASN A 67 -1.52 1.46 17.86
CA ASN A 67 -1.66 1.18 19.29
C ASN A 67 -0.71 0.09 19.79
N PHE A 68 0.09 -0.52 18.91
CA PHE A 68 1.02 -1.59 19.29
C PHE A 68 2.16 -1.04 20.15
N LYS A 69 2.34 -1.65 21.32
CA LYS A 69 3.42 -1.36 22.25
C LYS A 69 4.42 -2.50 22.23
N VAL A 70 5.69 -2.14 22.13
CA VAL A 70 6.81 -3.07 22.20
C VAL A 70 7.05 -3.37 23.67
N GLU A 71 6.40 -4.41 24.19
CA GLU A 71 6.65 -4.96 25.52
C GLU A 71 7.50 -6.22 25.40
N GLU A 72 8.26 -6.54 26.46
CA GLU A 72 9.05 -7.77 26.52
C GLU A 72 8.10 -8.96 26.27
N TYR A 73 8.38 -9.76 25.24
CA TYR A 73 7.57 -10.93 24.82
C TYR A 73 6.26 -10.66 24.03
N GLN A 74 5.94 -9.41 23.66
CA GLN A 74 4.76 -9.14 22.84
C GLN A 74 5.08 -9.19 21.34
N GLU A 75 4.56 -10.22 20.66
CA GLU A 75 4.65 -10.34 19.20
C GLU A 75 3.50 -9.59 18.51
N LEU A 76 3.79 -9.03 17.33
CA LEU A 76 2.77 -8.51 16.43
C LEU A 76 1.88 -9.68 15.95
N LYS A 77 0.56 -9.56 16.11
CA LYS A 77 -0.43 -10.59 15.74
C LYS A 77 -1.27 -10.15 14.54
N GLN A 78 -0.62 -9.55 13.56
CA GLN A 78 -1.27 -8.94 12.39
C GLN A 78 -2.16 -9.93 11.62
N MET A 79 -1.76 -11.20 11.48
CA MET A 79 -2.58 -12.21 10.78
C MET A 79 -3.93 -12.46 11.48
N ASN A 80 -3.94 -12.52 12.82
CA ASN A 80 -5.16 -12.75 13.58
C ASN A 80 -6.08 -11.53 13.51
N VAL A 81 -5.50 -10.33 13.66
CA VAL A 81 -6.24 -9.06 13.57
C VAL A 81 -6.88 -8.90 12.19
N ILE A 82 -6.16 -9.23 11.12
CA ILE A 82 -6.69 -9.21 9.75
C ILE A 82 -7.86 -10.20 9.63
N TYR A 83 -7.70 -11.43 10.11
CA TYR A 83 -8.77 -12.43 10.05
C TYR A 83 -10.03 -12.00 10.82
N GLU A 84 -9.87 -11.49 12.03
CA GLU A 84 -10.98 -10.99 12.85
C GLU A 84 -11.70 -9.80 12.18
N GLU A 85 -10.95 -8.88 11.57
CA GLU A 85 -11.53 -7.74 10.88
C GLU A 85 -12.22 -8.16 9.57
N ILE A 86 -11.73 -9.18 8.86
CA ILE A 86 -12.43 -9.77 7.70
C ILE A 86 -13.82 -10.25 8.13
N GLU A 87 -13.90 -11.10 9.16
CA GLU A 87 -15.17 -11.63 9.66
C GLU A 87 -16.13 -10.51 10.08
N LYS A 88 -15.60 -9.48 10.75
CA LYS A 88 -16.38 -8.32 11.18
C LYS A 88 -16.96 -7.55 10.00
N ARG A 89 -16.16 -7.24 8.97
CA ARG A 89 -16.65 -6.49 7.79
C ARG A 89 -17.68 -7.29 6.99
N LEU A 90 -17.53 -8.62 6.88
CA LEU A 90 -18.54 -9.48 6.27
C LEU A 90 -19.86 -9.43 7.04
N MET A 91 -19.83 -9.48 8.38
CA MET A 91 -21.04 -9.33 9.21
C MET A 91 -21.67 -7.93 9.09
N GLU A 92 -20.87 -6.90 8.86
CA GLU A 92 -21.33 -5.54 8.60
C GLU A 92 -21.89 -5.37 7.16
N GLY A 93 -21.91 -6.43 6.35
CA GLY A 93 -22.52 -6.46 5.02
C GLY A 93 -21.58 -6.07 3.87
N VAL A 94 -20.28 -5.96 4.12
CA VAL A 94 -19.31 -5.68 3.05
C VAL A 94 -19.14 -6.91 2.16
N PRO A 95 -19.26 -6.79 0.83
CA PRO A 95 -19.02 -7.90 -0.07
C PRO A 95 -17.60 -8.42 0.02
N LYS A 96 -17.47 -9.75 -0.06
CA LYS A 96 -16.18 -10.45 -0.06
C LYS A 96 -15.24 -9.93 -1.15
N GLU A 97 -15.79 -9.57 -2.31
CA GLU A 97 -15.09 -9.04 -3.47
C GLU A 97 -14.43 -7.68 -3.19
N MET A 98 -14.99 -6.89 -2.27
CA MET A 98 -14.36 -5.64 -1.82
C MET A 98 -13.21 -5.91 -0.88
N LEU A 99 -13.24 -7.00 -0.10
CA LEU A 99 -12.20 -7.37 0.86
C LEU A 99 -11.02 -8.08 0.19
N ILE A 100 -11.28 -9.00 -0.74
CA ILE A 100 -10.25 -9.78 -1.46
C ILE A 100 -9.17 -8.90 -2.10
N ASN A 101 -9.58 -7.78 -2.69
CA ASN A 101 -8.70 -6.90 -3.45
C ASN A 101 -7.86 -5.95 -2.55
N ASN A 102 -7.90 -6.15 -1.23
CA ASN A 102 -7.08 -5.36 -0.31
C ASN A 102 -5.66 -5.90 -0.23
N THR A 103 -4.73 -4.99 0.04
CA THR A 103 -3.34 -5.33 0.36
C THR A 103 -2.83 -4.35 1.40
N LEU A 104 -2.11 -4.86 2.39
CA LEU A 104 -1.41 -4.08 3.39
C LEU A 104 0.08 -4.12 3.09
N ILE A 105 0.75 -2.99 3.23
CA ILE A 105 2.19 -2.86 3.11
C ILE A 105 2.69 -2.23 4.40
N PHE A 106 3.72 -2.79 5.03
CA PHE A 106 4.29 -2.20 6.23
C PHE A 106 5.79 -2.40 6.32
N SER A 107 6.46 -1.45 6.95
CA SER A 107 7.85 -1.59 7.35
C SER A 107 7.95 -1.82 8.86
N MET A 108 9.00 -2.51 9.27
CA MET A 108 9.27 -2.80 10.67
C MET A 108 10.78 -2.85 10.93
N PHE A 109 11.25 -2.04 11.88
CA PHE A 109 12.58 -2.13 12.47
C PHE A 109 12.55 -3.07 13.67
N ASP A 110 13.29 -4.17 13.61
CA ASP A 110 13.31 -5.19 14.67
C ASP A 110 14.37 -4.94 15.76
N GLY A 111 15.01 -3.77 15.74
CA GLY A 111 16.14 -3.42 16.59
C GLY A 111 17.52 -3.73 15.97
N LYS A 112 17.56 -4.43 14.82
CA LYS A 112 18.78 -4.72 14.06
C LYS A 112 18.68 -4.20 12.63
N GLU A 113 17.57 -4.47 11.97
CA GLU A 113 17.33 -4.05 10.59
C GLU A 113 15.85 -3.74 10.34
N SER A 114 15.60 -2.86 9.38
CA SER A 114 14.26 -2.59 8.90
C SER A 114 13.97 -3.47 7.71
N ARG A 115 12.79 -4.10 7.71
CA ARG A 115 12.30 -4.92 6.60
C ARG A 115 10.96 -4.40 6.11
N LEU A 116 10.65 -4.70 4.85
CA LEU A 116 9.45 -4.26 4.17
C LEU A 116 8.60 -5.47 3.80
N TYR A 117 7.31 -5.40 4.11
CA TYR A 117 6.38 -6.52 3.99
C TYR A 117 5.12 -6.13 3.24
N SER A 118 4.54 -7.09 2.53
CA SER A 118 3.24 -7.01 1.89
C SER A 118 2.37 -8.19 2.34
N ILE A 119 1.10 -7.92 2.61
CA ILE A 119 0.08 -8.91 2.98
C ILE A 119 -1.11 -8.73 2.03
N PRO A 120 -1.23 -9.59 1.00
CA PRO A 120 -2.46 -9.64 0.22
C PRO A 120 -3.58 -10.27 1.06
N ILE A 121 -4.80 -9.77 0.90
CA ILE A 121 -5.98 -10.26 1.65
C ILE A 121 -6.64 -11.45 0.96
N GLU A 122 -6.51 -11.57 -0.35
CA GLU A 122 -7.04 -12.67 -1.15
C GLU A 122 -6.78 -14.08 -0.57
N PRO A 123 -5.57 -14.42 -0.08
CA PRO A 123 -5.29 -15.75 0.47
C PRO A 123 -6.11 -16.11 1.73
N PHE A 124 -6.65 -15.13 2.46
CA PHE A 124 -7.53 -15.39 3.61
C PHE A 124 -8.86 -16.02 3.19
N PHE A 125 -9.20 -15.95 1.91
CA PHE A 125 -10.44 -16.49 1.35
C PHE A 125 -10.24 -17.79 0.54
N LYS A 126 -9.01 -18.28 0.44
CA LYS A 126 -8.64 -19.50 -0.31
C LYS A 126 -8.52 -20.71 0.61
N GLU A 127 -9.47 -21.64 0.49
CA GLU A 127 -9.36 -22.96 1.10
C GLU A 127 -8.46 -23.89 0.26
N ILE A 128 -7.40 -24.38 0.87
CA ILE A 128 -6.48 -25.36 0.29
C ILE A 128 -6.74 -26.72 0.95
N LYS A 129 -6.97 -27.75 0.15
CA LYS A 129 -7.10 -29.13 0.65
C LYS A 129 -5.71 -29.75 0.82
N ARG A 130 -5.33 -30.06 2.06
CA ARG A 130 -4.09 -30.78 2.38
C ARG A 130 -4.21 -32.27 1.99
N LYS A 131 -3.05 -32.95 1.95
CA LYS A 131 -2.95 -34.39 1.61
C LYS A 131 -3.73 -35.30 2.56
N ASP A 132 -3.97 -34.87 3.79
CA ASP A 132 -4.78 -35.55 4.81
C ASP A 132 -6.29 -35.27 4.68
N GLY A 133 -6.70 -34.49 3.69
CA GLY A 133 -8.09 -34.14 3.43
C GLY A 133 -8.61 -32.94 4.23
N ILE A 134 -7.81 -32.36 5.13
CA ILE A 134 -8.18 -31.17 5.91
C ILE A 134 -8.13 -29.93 5.00
N ARG A 135 -9.17 -29.11 5.07
CA ARG A 135 -9.20 -27.80 4.41
C ARG A 135 -8.60 -26.76 5.33
N VAL A 136 -7.64 -26.00 4.81
CA VAL A 136 -6.96 -24.93 5.56
C VAL A 136 -6.93 -23.66 4.75
N ILE A 137 -6.98 -22.52 5.42
CA ILE A 137 -6.65 -21.22 4.87
C ILE A 137 -5.20 -20.94 5.26
N HIS A 138 -4.37 -20.49 4.31
CA HIS A 138 -2.94 -20.27 4.54
C HIS A 138 -2.53 -18.89 4.03
N PRO A 139 -2.87 -17.82 4.75
CA PRO A 139 -2.38 -16.49 4.44
C PRO A 139 -0.87 -16.42 4.70
N TYR A 140 -0.20 -15.49 4.03
CA TYR A 140 1.24 -15.33 4.14
C TYR A 140 1.62 -13.86 4.19
N VAL A 141 2.76 -13.59 4.82
CA VAL A 141 3.46 -12.31 4.76
C VAL A 141 4.56 -12.43 3.72
N HIS A 142 4.56 -11.55 2.73
CA HIS A 142 5.59 -11.49 1.70
C HIS A 142 6.63 -10.42 2.08
N GLU A 143 7.89 -10.81 2.24
CA GLU A 143 8.99 -9.85 2.43
C GLU A 143 9.47 -9.33 1.07
N ILE A 144 9.49 -8.00 0.93
CA ILE A 144 9.96 -7.34 -0.30
C ILE A 144 11.48 -7.29 -0.26
N SER A 145 12.12 -8.01 -1.20
CA SER A 145 13.57 -8.13 -1.26
C SER A 145 14.26 -6.82 -1.68
N PRO A 146 15.55 -6.64 -1.35
CA PRO A 146 16.35 -5.50 -1.82
C PRO A 146 16.29 -5.33 -3.34
N LEU A 147 16.24 -4.07 -3.77
CA LEU A 147 16.12 -3.63 -5.16
C LEU A 147 14.86 -4.10 -5.87
N ILE A 148 13.79 -4.42 -5.14
CA ILE A 148 12.48 -4.73 -5.70
C ILE A 148 11.49 -3.61 -5.36
N VAL A 149 10.75 -3.17 -6.38
CA VAL A 149 9.54 -2.36 -6.25
C VAL A 149 8.33 -3.30 -6.23
N ASP A 150 7.50 -3.14 -5.21
CA ASP A 150 6.15 -3.69 -5.16
C ASP A 150 5.16 -2.55 -5.43
N VAL A 151 4.22 -2.80 -6.34
CA VAL A 151 3.20 -1.82 -6.73
C VAL A 151 1.85 -2.45 -6.48
N THR A 152 1.02 -1.78 -5.70
CA THR A 152 -0.39 -2.13 -5.59
C THR A 152 -1.25 -0.99 -6.08
N CYS A 153 -2.02 -1.25 -7.14
CA CYS A 153 -2.96 -0.30 -7.71
C CYS A 153 -4.25 -1.02 -8.10
N PHE A 154 -5.37 -0.30 -8.04
CA PHE A 154 -6.67 -0.86 -8.44
C PHE A 154 -6.73 -1.12 -9.95
N ASN A 155 -6.26 -0.18 -10.77
CA ASN A 155 -6.10 -0.36 -12.22
C ASN A 155 -4.62 -0.35 -12.56
N LEU A 156 -4.08 -1.50 -13.00
CA LEU A 156 -2.74 -1.55 -13.58
C LEU A 156 -2.75 -0.77 -14.90
N PRO A 157 -1.79 0.15 -15.12
CA PRO A 157 -1.73 0.86 -16.38
C PRO A 157 -1.35 -0.14 -17.50
N PRO A 158 -1.94 0.00 -18.71
CA PRO A 158 -1.55 -0.84 -19.85
C PRO A 158 -0.08 -0.60 -20.25
N ASP A 159 0.45 0.59 -19.98
CA ASP A 159 1.86 0.91 -20.11
C ASP A 159 2.54 0.96 -18.73
N MET A 160 3.41 -0.01 -18.47
CA MET A 160 4.21 -0.11 -17.25
C MET A 160 5.59 0.56 -17.39
N SER A 161 5.85 1.29 -18.47
CA SER A 161 7.17 1.88 -18.77
C SER A 161 7.68 2.79 -17.65
N SER A 162 6.82 3.60 -17.04
CA SER A 162 7.18 4.49 -15.92
C SER A 162 7.62 3.71 -14.68
N LEU A 163 6.87 2.67 -14.32
CA LEU A 163 7.18 1.78 -13.19
C LEU A 163 8.44 0.95 -13.44
N GLN A 164 8.60 0.40 -14.64
CA GLN A 164 9.82 -0.30 -15.03
C GLN A 164 11.03 0.63 -15.04
N ASN A 165 10.85 1.89 -15.45
CA ASN A 165 11.89 2.89 -15.40
C ASN A 165 12.31 3.17 -13.96
N PHE A 166 11.35 3.36 -13.05
CA PHE A 166 11.61 3.54 -11.62
C PHE A 166 12.39 2.33 -11.04
N GLN A 167 11.93 1.10 -11.31
CA GLN A 167 12.59 -0.14 -10.90
C GLN A 167 14.05 -0.24 -11.39
N ARG A 168 14.35 0.18 -12.63
CA ARG A 168 15.72 0.12 -13.18
C ARG A 168 16.65 1.20 -12.61
N HIS A 169 16.09 2.24 -12.00
CA HIS A 169 16.81 3.41 -11.53
C HIS A 169 16.75 3.58 -10.01
N LEU A 170 16.39 2.53 -9.28
CA LEU A 170 16.54 2.49 -7.82
C LEU A 170 18.02 2.65 -7.45
N LYS A 171 18.27 3.48 -6.44
CA LYS A 171 19.61 3.71 -5.91
C LYS A 171 19.54 3.78 -4.40
N SER A 172 20.51 3.18 -3.74
CA SER A 172 20.69 3.26 -2.30
C SER A 172 21.06 4.68 -1.86
N LEU A 173 20.79 5.02 -0.61
CA LEU A 173 21.19 6.29 0.00
C LEU A 173 22.70 6.49 -0.07
N SER A 174 23.48 5.43 0.15
CA SER A 174 24.94 5.40 0.01
C SER A 174 25.47 5.73 -1.39
N SER A 175 24.60 5.72 -2.42
CA SER A 175 24.95 6.16 -3.77
C SER A 175 24.94 7.68 -3.97
N PHE A 176 24.57 8.45 -2.95
CA PHE A 176 24.43 9.91 -3.01
C PHE A 176 25.39 10.60 -2.02
N GLU A 177 25.79 11.82 -2.34
CA GLU A 177 26.68 12.62 -1.48
C GLU A 177 25.99 13.07 -0.18
N ASN A 178 24.66 13.19 -0.19
CA ASN A 178 23.86 13.62 0.95
C ASN A 178 22.40 13.16 0.82
N GLU A 179 21.69 13.16 1.96
CA GLU A 179 20.29 12.75 2.07
C GLU A 179 19.34 13.58 1.19
N PHE A 180 19.61 14.89 1.03
CA PHE A 180 18.75 15.76 0.22
C PHE A 180 18.77 15.36 -1.26
N ALA A 181 19.96 15.09 -1.82
CA ALA A 181 20.10 14.62 -3.20
C ALA A 181 19.40 13.26 -3.42
N PHE A 182 19.50 12.36 -2.45
CA PHE A 182 18.79 11.07 -2.46
C PHE A 182 17.26 11.25 -2.47
N LEU A 183 16.74 12.11 -1.59
CA LEU A 183 15.30 12.40 -1.50
C LEU A 183 14.79 13.04 -2.79
N GLU A 184 15.47 14.07 -3.27
CA GLU A 184 15.08 14.78 -4.50
C GLU A 184 15.04 13.83 -5.70
N TYR A 185 16.06 12.98 -5.86
CA TYR A 185 16.12 12.02 -6.94
C TYR A 185 14.92 11.07 -6.96
N HIS A 186 14.57 10.47 -5.81
CA HIS A 186 13.43 9.54 -5.75
C HIS A 186 12.08 10.27 -5.86
N ILE A 187 11.95 11.45 -5.27
CA ILE A 187 10.75 12.29 -5.40
C ILE A 187 10.46 12.61 -6.87
N GLN A 188 11.45 13.02 -7.65
CA GLN A 188 11.24 13.36 -9.07
C GLN A 188 10.79 12.15 -9.89
N GLN A 189 11.34 10.96 -9.61
CA GLN A 189 10.89 9.75 -10.29
C GLN A 189 9.46 9.36 -9.90
N LEU A 190 9.13 9.39 -8.61
CA LEU A 190 7.77 9.10 -8.14
C LEU A 190 6.75 10.09 -8.70
N LYS A 191 7.09 11.39 -8.80
CA LYS A 191 6.22 12.39 -9.45
C LYS A 191 5.84 11.99 -10.88
N GLN A 192 6.77 11.43 -11.65
CA GLN A 192 6.48 10.96 -13.00
C GLN A 192 5.55 9.74 -12.98
N VAL A 193 5.78 8.81 -12.07
CA VAL A 193 4.95 7.61 -11.93
C VAL A 193 3.51 7.97 -11.54
N PHE A 194 3.31 8.78 -10.49
CA PHE A 194 1.98 9.21 -10.06
C PHE A 194 1.28 10.07 -11.11
N ALA A 195 2.01 10.94 -11.83
CA ALA A 195 1.43 11.72 -12.92
C ALA A 195 0.95 10.83 -14.08
N MET A 196 1.74 9.84 -14.48
CA MET A 196 1.34 8.87 -15.50
C MET A 196 0.11 8.08 -15.05
N GLN A 197 0.12 7.55 -13.82
CA GLN A 197 -0.98 6.76 -13.32
C GLN A 197 -2.29 7.56 -13.20
N ALA A 198 -2.23 8.78 -12.64
CA ALA A 198 -3.39 9.66 -12.52
C ALA A 198 -3.96 10.12 -13.88
N SER A 199 -3.18 10.03 -14.95
CA SER A 199 -3.67 10.31 -16.31
C SER A 199 -4.55 9.18 -16.87
N ILE A 200 -4.36 7.95 -16.36
CA ILE A 200 -5.05 6.73 -16.79
C ILE A 200 -6.20 6.40 -15.84
N ASP A 201 -5.96 6.51 -14.54
CA ASP A 201 -6.89 6.18 -13.49
C ASP A 201 -7.27 7.44 -12.69
N PRO A 202 -8.49 7.97 -12.90
CA PRO A 202 -8.95 9.17 -12.19
C PRO A 202 -9.29 8.87 -10.72
N SER A 203 -9.04 7.67 -10.20
CA SER A 203 -9.14 7.37 -8.78
C SER A 203 -7.83 7.59 -8.01
N ILE A 204 -6.80 8.12 -8.66
CA ILE A 204 -5.46 8.34 -8.10
C ILE A 204 -5.08 9.83 -8.24
N THR A 205 -4.48 10.41 -7.20
CA THR A 205 -3.91 11.77 -7.26
C THR A 205 -2.47 11.78 -7.77
N THR A 206 -2.07 12.90 -8.34
CA THR A 206 -0.67 13.16 -8.73
C THR A 206 0.22 13.47 -7.51
N SER A 207 -0.32 14.18 -6.51
CA SER A 207 0.31 14.40 -5.21
C SER A 207 0.20 13.13 -4.36
N PHE A 208 1.19 12.88 -3.52
CA PHE A 208 1.32 11.65 -2.74
C PHE A 208 2.01 11.90 -1.40
N ASP A 209 1.81 11.01 -0.45
CA ASP A 209 2.60 10.96 0.77
C ASP A 209 3.76 9.97 0.59
N LEU A 210 4.92 10.31 1.12
CA LEU A 210 6.17 9.55 1.01
C LEU A 210 6.71 9.26 2.41
N TYR A 211 6.97 7.99 2.67
CA TYR A 211 7.65 7.49 3.86
C TYR A 211 8.96 6.83 3.48
N ILE A 212 10.03 7.15 4.22
CA ILE A 212 11.35 6.55 4.07
C ILE A 212 11.86 6.10 5.43
N GLN A 213 12.50 4.93 5.49
CA GLN A 213 13.11 4.39 6.70
C GLN A 213 14.51 3.86 6.42
N ILE A 214 15.50 4.27 7.21
CA ILE A 214 16.88 3.78 7.11
C ILE A 214 16.95 2.38 7.73
N CYS A 215 17.42 1.41 6.95
CA CYS A 215 17.39 0.00 7.34
C CYS A 215 18.15 -0.26 8.64
N SER A 216 19.35 0.30 8.80
CA SER A 216 20.25 0.01 9.91
C SER A 216 19.87 0.66 11.24
N THR A 217 19.05 1.71 11.23
CA THR A 217 18.76 2.51 12.44
C THR A 217 17.27 2.60 12.77
N GLY A 218 16.40 2.29 11.80
CA GLY A 218 14.96 2.51 11.91
C GLY A 218 14.56 3.99 11.87
N HIS A 219 15.51 4.93 11.78
CA HIS A 219 15.21 6.35 11.60
C HIS A 219 14.36 6.54 10.35
N SER A 220 13.34 7.38 10.45
CA SER A 220 12.38 7.53 9.37
C SER A 220 11.95 8.98 9.17
N LEU A 221 11.45 9.22 7.97
CA LEU A 221 10.96 10.50 7.49
C LEU A 221 9.63 10.28 6.78
N ALA A 222 8.64 11.12 7.06
CA ALA A 222 7.37 11.17 6.34
C ALA A 222 7.16 12.57 5.77
N LEU A 223 6.82 12.66 4.50
CA LEU A 223 6.65 13.91 3.76
C LEU A 223 5.38 13.86 2.93
N HIS A 224 4.70 15.01 2.85
CA HIS A 224 3.71 15.23 1.79
C HIS A 224 4.42 15.82 0.56
N ILE A 225 4.17 15.24 -0.61
CA ILE A 225 4.77 15.67 -1.88
C ILE A 225 3.70 16.24 -2.80
N GLU A 226 3.77 17.56 -2.99
CA GLU A 226 2.92 18.25 -3.96
C GLU A 226 3.40 18.03 -5.40
N ASN A 227 2.44 17.74 -6.28
CA ASN A 227 2.67 17.49 -7.70
C ASN A 227 1.53 18.08 -8.54
N SER A 228 1.68 19.34 -8.93
CA SER A 228 0.66 20.18 -9.58
C SER A 228 0.36 19.85 -11.05
N VAL A 229 0.61 18.63 -11.50
CA VAL A 229 0.19 18.17 -12.84
C VAL A 229 -1.33 17.98 -12.83
N LEU A 230 -2.03 18.54 -13.83
CA LEU A 230 -3.47 18.37 -13.97
C LEU A 230 -3.80 16.88 -14.15
N SER A 231 -4.61 16.33 -13.24
CA SER A 231 -5.16 14.99 -13.38
C SER A 231 -6.24 14.96 -14.46
N SER A 232 -6.44 13.79 -15.09
CA SER A 232 -7.56 13.59 -16.01
C SER A 232 -8.89 13.83 -15.28
N PRO A 233 -9.87 14.51 -15.90
CA PRO A 233 -11.17 14.71 -15.29
C PRO A 233 -11.81 13.35 -14.97
N LEU A 234 -12.45 13.24 -13.81
CA LEU A 234 -13.21 12.04 -13.43
C LEU A 234 -14.24 11.71 -14.51
N SER A 235 -14.11 10.53 -15.11
CA SER A 235 -15.14 9.98 -16.00
C SER A 235 -16.41 9.73 -15.19
N LYS A 236 -17.58 10.03 -15.77
CA LYS A 236 -18.89 9.77 -15.16
C LYS A 236 -19.25 8.27 -15.06
N GLU A 237 -18.40 7.37 -15.54
CA GLU A 237 -18.68 5.94 -15.66
C GLU A 237 -17.74 5.06 -14.83
N LEU A 238 -17.11 5.59 -13.77
CA LEU A 238 -16.23 4.77 -12.94
C LEU A 238 -17.04 3.80 -12.07
N ASN A 239 -16.84 2.50 -12.26
CA ASN A 239 -17.59 1.46 -11.54
C ASN A 239 -16.67 0.37 -11.00
N TYR A 240 -16.73 0.10 -9.70
CA TYR A 240 -15.91 -0.87 -8.99
C TYR A 240 -16.11 -2.31 -9.50
N TRP A 241 -17.32 -2.67 -9.91
CA TRP A 241 -17.63 -4.02 -10.40
C TRP A 241 -17.20 -4.25 -11.85
N SER A 242 -16.97 -3.18 -12.61
CA SER A 242 -16.62 -3.28 -14.03
C SER A 242 -15.18 -3.77 -14.27
N THR A 243 -14.27 -3.56 -13.32
CA THR A 243 -12.85 -3.92 -13.42
C THR A 243 -12.55 -5.38 -13.07
N ASN A 244 -13.48 -6.10 -12.44
CA ASN A 244 -13.34 -7.52 -12.08
C ASN A 244 -13.80 -8.49 -13.20
N LYS A 245 -13.98 -8.03 -14.44
CA LYS A 245 -14.50 -8.83 -15.58
C LYS A 245 -13.44 -9.36 -16.55
N VAL A 246 -12.16 -9.41 -16.17
CA VAL A 246 -11.08 -9.96 -17.03
C VAL A 246 -10.60 -11.31 -16.52
#